data_AF-A0A523SID7-F1
#
_entry.id   AF-A0A523SID7-F1
#
_cell.length_a   1.000
_cell.length_b   1.000
_cell.length_c   1.000
_cell.angle_alpha   90.00
_cell.angle_beta   90.00
_cell.angle_gamma   90.00
#
_symmetry.space_group_name_H-M   'P 1'
#
loop_
_entity.id
_entity.type
_entity.pdbx_description
1 polymer ?
#
loop_
_entity_poly.entity_id
_entity_poly.type
_entity_poly.pdbx_seq_one_letter_code
_entity_poly.pdbx_strand_id
1 'polypeptide(L)'
;MMSTEEVPIVSFLKEVMRRRKRLPSQLAADLGVSHATVSRWLSDDDVPSTRSCRRLAEYSGVPLQKVLAIVGHVPKIAEKGPPEWPEFREYARRKYPTELNEDLITMIEDLIERRRQRRYEGKGS
;
A
#
# COMPACT_ATOMS: atom_id res chain seq x y z
N MET A 1 -16.85 23.30 17.70
CA MET A 1 -17.23 22.17 16.84
C MET A 1 -15.96 21.37 16.58
N MET A 2 -15.79 20.24 17.26
CA MET A 2 -14.59 19.42 17.11
C MET A 2 -14.71 18.64 15.82
N SER A 3 -13.74 18.82 14.93
CA SER A 3 -13.56 18.01 13.74
C SER A 3 -13.45 16.54 14.17
N THR A 4 -14.46 15.72 13.90
CA THR A 4 -14.34 14.28 14.05
C THR A 4 -13.36 13.83 12.98
N GLU A 5 -12.10 13.66 13.35
CA GLU A 5 -11.15 12.86 12.57
C GLU A 5 -11.82 11.49 12.40
N GLU A 6 -12.41 11.23 11.22
CA GLU A 6 -13.06 9.94 10.99
C GLU A 6 -12.00 8.84 11.19
N VAL A 7 -12.33 7.89 12.06
CA VAL A 7 -11.38 6.82 12.37
C VAL A 7 -11.13 6.01 11.10
N PRO A 8 -9.85 5.73 10.75
CA PRO A 8 -9.48 5.18 9.45
C PRO A 8 -10.24 3.90 9.05
N ILE A 9 -10.63 3.07 10.02
CA ILE A 9 -11.41 1.86 9.76
C ILE A 9 -12.86 2.16 9.36
N VAL A 10 -13.50 3.14 9.98
CA VAL A 10 -14.88 3.53 9.68
C VAL A 10 -14.97 4.05 8.25
N SER A 11 -14.07 4.97 7.85
CA SER A 11 -14.02 5.49 6.47
C SER A 11 -13.71 4.39 5.47
N PHE A 12 -12.83 3.44 5.81
CA PHE A 12 -12.51 2.30 4.96
C PHE A 12 -13.74 1.40 4.73
N LEU A 13 -14.47 1.04 5.79
CA LEU A 13 -15.67 0.21 5.67
C LEU A 13 -16.77 0.89 4.85
N LYS A 14 -17.01 2.19 5.08
CA LYS A 14 -17.95 2.99 4.28
C LYS A 14 -17.56 2.99 2.80
N GLU A 15 -16.28 3.14 2.48
CA GLU A 15 -15.81 3.14 1.09
C GLU A 15 -15.96 1.76 0.43
N VAL A 16 -15.64 0.67 1.15
CA VAL A 16 -15.85 -0.71 0.67
C VAL A 16 -17.34 -0.96 0.38
N MET A 17 -18.22 -0.57 1.30
CA MET A 17 -19.67 -0.68 1.13
C MET A 17 -20.18 0.13 -0.07
N ARG A 18 -19.70 1.36 -0.25
CA ARG A 18 -20.06 2.23 -1.36
C ARG A 18 -19.65 1.62 -2.71
N ARG A 19 -18.40 1.15 -2.84
CA ARG A 19 -17.89 0.53 -4.08
C ARG A 19 -18.63 -0.75 -4.45
N ARG A 20 -18.98 -1.56 -3.46
CA ARG A 20 -19.67 -2.84 -3.65
C ARG A 20 -21.20 -2.71 -3.63
N LYS A 21 -21.75 -1.51 -3.41
CA LYS A 21 -23.19 -1.24 -3.24
C LYS A 21 -23.83 -2.17 -2.20
N ARG A 22 -23.20 -2.28 -1.03
CA ARG A 22 -23.65 -3.14 0.09
C ARG A 22 -24.06 -2.35 1.31
N LEU A 23 -25.10 -2.83 1.98
CA LEU A 23 -25.51 -2.38 3.32
C LEU A 23 -24.67 -3.07 4.41
N PRO A 24 -24.62 -2.54 5.65
CA PRO A 24 -23.85 -3.14 6.74
C PRO A 24 -24.21 -4.62 7.01
N SER A 25 -25.50 -4.95 6.93
CA SER A 25 -26.01 -6.32 7.10
C SER A 25 -25.53 -7.27 6.00
N GLN A 26 -25.48 -6.79 4.76
CA GLN A 26 -24.98 -7.56 3.63
C GLN A 26 -23.47 -7.73 3.72
N LEU A 27 -22.74 -6.67 4.10
CA LEU A 27 -21.30 -6.76 4.36
C LEU A 27 -20.99 -7.78 5.46
N ALA A 28 -21.78 -7.81 6.54
CA ALA A 28 -21.61 -8.79 7.61
C ALA A 28 -21.80 -10.22 7.11
N ALA A 29 -22.83 -10.45 6.29
CA ALA A 29 -23.08 -11.75 5.65
C ALA A 29 -21.93 -12.14 4.70
N ASP A 30 -21.49 -11.22 3.85
CA ASP A 30 -20.40 -11.43 2.88
C ASP A 30 -19.06 -11.74 3.59
N LEU A 31 -18.82 -11.14 4.76
CA LEU A 31 -17.62 -11.39 5.58
C LEU A 31 -17.77 -12.57 6.55
N GLY A 32 -18.95 -13.19 6.64
CA GLY A 32 -19.24 -14.27 7.59
C GLY A 32 -19.03 -13.86 9.05
N VAL A 33 -19.45 -12.64 9.41
CA VAL A 33 -19.43 -12.10 10.79
C VAL A 33 -20.82 -11.62 11.19
N SER A 34 -21.05 -11.40 12.48
CA SER A 34 -22.35 -10.92 12.95
C SER A 34 -22.60 -9.46 12.54
N HIS A 35 -23.87 -9.09 12.35
CA HIS A 35 -24.25 -7.70 12.11
C HIS A 35 -23.81 -6.77 13.26
N ALA A 36 -23.92 -7.24 14.51
CA ALA A 36 -23.48 -6.49 15.68
C ALA A 36 -21.98 -6.18 15.64
N THR A 37 -21.16 -7.12 15.14
CA THR A 37 -19.72 -6.93 14.95
C THR A 37 -19.42 -5.80 13.96
N VAL A 38 -20.07 -5.81 12.79
CA VAL A 38 -19.88 -4.74 11.79
C VAL A 38 -20.39 -3.40 12.31
N SER A 39 -21.49 -3.39 13.07
CA SER A 39 -22.00 -2.17 13.70
C SER A 39 -20.99 -1.56 14.66
N ARG A 40 -20.36 -2.36 15.53
CA ARG A 40 -19.33 -1.86 16.46
C ARG A 40 -18.12 -1.28 15.72
N TRP A 41 -17.69 -1.91 14.62
CA TRP A 41 -16.60 -1.38 13.79
C TRP A 41 -16.95 -0.06 13.12
N LEU A 42 -18.22 0.15 12.75
CA LEU A 42 -18.69 1.41 12.14
C LEU A 42 -18.87 2.53 13.16
N SER A 43 -19.15 2.18 14.42
CA SER A 43 -19.24 3.13 15.54
C SER A 43 -17.90 3.42 16.21
N ASP A 44 -16.82 2.76 15.78
CA ASP A 44 -15.49 2.82 16.41
C ASP A 44 -15.41 2.23 17.83
N ASP A 45 -16.40 1.40 18.21
CA ASP A 45 -16.44 0.75 19.52
C ASP A 45 -15.57 -0.51 19.60
N ASP A 46 -15.15 -1.05 18.44
CA ASP A 46 -14.37 -2.28 18.34
C ASP A 46 -13.52 -2.29 17.07
N VAL A 47 -12.43 -3.06 17.11
CA VAL A 47 -11.43 -3.13 16.05
C VAL A 47 -11.44 -4.54 15.43
N PRO A 48 -11.50 -4.69 14.09
CA PRO A 48 -11.48 -5.99 13.45
C PRO A 48 -10.23 -6.80 13.84
N SER A 49 -10.41 -8.06 14.26
CA SER A 49 -9.30 -8.99 14.49
C SER A 49 -8.45 -9.22 13.22
N THR A 50 -7.23 -9.74 13.36
CA THR A 50 -6.37 -10.11 12.21
C THR A 50 -7.05 -11.09 11.23
N ARG A 51 -7.86 -12.02 11.74
CA ARG A 51 -8.68 -12.93 10.91
C ARG A 51 -9.73 -12.16 10.11
N SER A 52 -10.41 -11.19 10.75
CA SER A 52 -11.38 -10.32 10.08
C SER A 52 -10.72 -9.40 9.05
N CYS A 53 -9.52 -8.87 9.35
CA CYS A 53 -8.72 -8.09 8.40
C CYS A 53 -8.37 -8.88 7.15
N ARG A 54 -8.06 -10.18 7.27
CA ARG A 54 -7.83 -11.06 6.11
C ARG A 54 -9.07 -11.18 5.23
N ARG A 55 -10.23 -11.42 5.83
CA ARG A 55 -11.51 -11.46 5.09
C ARG A 55 -11.83 -10.13 4.42
N LEU A 56 -11.58 -9.01 5.11
CA LEU A 56 -11.75 -7.68 4.56
C LEU A 56 -10.81 -7.44 3.38
N ALA A 57 -9.56 -7.88 3.44
CA ALA A 57 -8.59 -7.77 2.35
C ALA A 57 -9.03 -8.55 1.11
N GLU A 58 -9.41 -9.81 1.30
CA GLU A 58 -9.94 -10.69 0.24
C GLU A 58 -11.21 -10.10 -0.38
N TYR A 59 -12.15 -9.64 0.44
CA TYR A 59 -13.43 -9.07 0.00
C TYR A 59 -13.27 -7.72 -0.72
N SER A 60 -12.41 -6.83 -0.19
CA SER A 60 -12.21 -5.49 -0.75
C SER A 60 -11.24 -5.46 -1.92
N GLY A 61 -10.41 -6.50 -2.11
CA GLY A 61 -9.31 -6.50 -3.06
C GLY A 61 -8.12 -5.63 -2.63
N VAL A 62 -8.12 -5.14 -1.39
CA VAL A 62 -7.03 -4.33 -0.83
C VAL A 62 -6.02 -5.27 -0.17
N PRO A 63 -4.70 -5.08 -0.37
CA PRO A 63 -3.68 -5.92 0.26
C PRO A 63 -3.84 -6.00 1.79
N LEU A 64 -3.66 -7.20 2.36
CA LEU A 64 -3.84 -7.43 3.81
C LEU A 64 -3.01 -6.48 4.68
N GLN A 65 -1.76 -6.21 4.31
CA GLN A 65 -0.92 -5.27 5.05
C GLN A 65 -1.52 -3.86 5.12
N LYS A 66 -2.14 -3.40 4.03
CA LYS A 66 -2.80 -2.09 3.98
C LYS A 66 -4.04 -2.05 4.87
N VAL A 67 -4.82 -3.13 4.89
CA VAL A 67 -5.96 -3.27 5.81
C VAL A 67 -5.49 -3.28 7.27
N LEU A 68 -4.44 -4.03 7.60
CA LEU A 68 -3.88 -4.07 8.96
C LEU A 68 -3.35 -2.70 9.42
N ALA A 69 -2.72 -1.95 8.52
CA ALA A 69 -2.26 -0.59 8.80
C ALA A 69 -3.41 0.41 8.99
N ILE A 70 -4.51 0.27 8.24
CA ILE A 70 -5.72 1.08 8.41
C ILE A 70 -6.36 0.81 9.76
N VAL A 71 -6.41 -0.46 10.17
CA VAL A 71 -7.04 -0.91 11.42
C VAL A 71 -6.17 -0.60 12.65
N GLY A 72 -4.90 -0.22 12.47
CA GLY A 72 -3.99 0.12 13.56
C GLY A 72 -3.26 -1.08 14.19
N HIS A 73 -3.37 -2.28 13.61
CA HIS A 73 -2.65 -3.48 14.09
C HIS A 73 -1.15 -3.44 13.78
N VAL A 74 -0.74 -2.62 12.82
CA VAL A 74 0.64 -2.44 12.42
C VAL A 74 0.84 -0.94 12.22
N PRO A 75 1.97 -0.34 12.63
CA PRO A 75 2.29 1.03 12.22
C PRO A 75 2.10 1.16 10.71
N LYS A 76 1.56 2.29 10.24
CA LYS A 76 1.44 2.59 8.81
C LYS A 76 2.84 2.53 8.22
N ILE A 77 3.23 1.36 7.73
CA ILE A 77 4.38 1.21 6.86
C ILE A 77 3.90 1.91 5.60
N ALA A 78 4.21 3.21 5.51
CA ALA A 78 4.29 3.91 4.24
C ALA A 78 4.92 2.91 3.28
N GLU A 79 4.34 2.71 2.11
CA GLU A 79 4.98 1.91 1.07
C GLU A 79 6.44 2.37 1.04
N LYS A 80 7.34 1.60 1.65
CA LYS A 80 8.74 1.67 1.27
C LYS A 80 8.60 1.41 -0.21
N GLY A 81 9.01 2.38 -1.01
CA GLY A 81 9.00 2.23 -2.45
C GLY A 81 9.82 0.99 -2.85
N PRO A 82 10.32 0.90 -4.07
CA PRO A 82 11.53 0.10 -4.25
C PRO A 82 12.48 0.41 -3.07
N PRO A 83 13.19 -0.59 -2.50
CA PRO A 83 14.16 -0.34 -1.45
C PRO A 83 14.90 0.95 -1.76
N GLU A 84 15.25 1.78 -0.78
CA GLU A 84 16.22 2.86 -0.98
C GLU A 84 17.53 2.20 -1.43
N TRP A 85 17.54 1.79 -2.69
CA TRP A 85 18.69 1.38 -3.42
C TRP A 85 19.43 2.69 -3.57
N PRO A 86 20.66 2.77 -3.05
CA PRO A 86 21.46 3.94 -3.28
C PRO A 86 21.50 4.22 -4.78
N GLU A 87 21.65 5.49 -5.16
CA GLU A 87 21.85 5.84 -6.57
C GLU A 87 22.94 4.96 -7.16
N PHE A 88 22.82 4.62 -8.45
CA PHE A 88 23.72 3.66 -9.07
C PHE A 88 25.20 3.99 -8.81
N ARG A 89 25.57 5.27 -8.88
CA ARG A 89 26.90 5.77 -8.51
C ARG A 89 27.34 5.40 -7.10
N GLU A 90 26.48 5.57 -6.10
CA GLU A 90 26.79 5.23 -4.73
C GLU A 90 26.90 3.70 -4.55
N TYR A 91 26.04 2.91 -5.20
CA TYR A 91 26.16 1.46 -5.21
C TYR A 91 27.47 0.99 -5.85
N ALA A 92 27.81 1.54 -7.02
CA ALA A 92 29.00 1.19 -7.79
C ALA A 92 30.27 1.49 -6.98
N ARG A 93 30.35 2.66 -6.32
CA ARG A 93 31.47 3.02 -5.45
C ARG A 93 31.63 2.07 -4.27
N ARG A 94 30.53 1.66 -3.63
CA ARG A 94 30.57 0.75 -2.48
C ARG A 94 30.99 -0.66 -2.87
N LYS A 95 30.53 -1.15 -4.03
CA LYS A 95 30.69 -2.56 -4.43
C LYS A 95 31.92 -2.82 -5.30
N TYR A 96 32.33 -1.85 -6.11
CA TYR A 96 33.41 -1.98 -7.09
C TYR A 96 34.37 -0.78 -7.02
N PRO A 97 34.98 -0.49 -5.85
CA PRO A 97 35.81 0.69 -5.65
C PRO A 97 37.07 0.69 -6.52
N THR A 98 37.52 -0.47 -7.01
CA THR A 98 38.76 -0.63 -7.77
C THR A 98 38.55 -0.83 -9.27
N GLU A 99 37.39 -1.37 -9.65
CA GLU A 99 37.08 -1.77 -11.02
C GLU A 99 36.29 -0.71 -11.77
N LEU A 100 35.51 0.11 -11.06
CA LEU A 100 34.69 1.18 -11.63
C LEU A 100 35.21 2.54 -11.18
N ASN A 101 35.94 3.22 -12.07
CA ASN A 101 36.32 4.62 -11.88
C ASN A 101 35.17 5.57 -12.24
N GLU A 102 35.31 6.85 -11.93
CA GLU A 102 34.26 7.86 -12.12
C GLU A 102 33.80 8.00 -13.58
N ASP A 103 34.72 7.85 -14.54
CA ASP A 103 34.41 7.93 -15.97
C ASP A 103 33.54 6.74 -16.42
N LEU A 104 33.89 5.53 -15.98
CA LEU A 104 33.13 4.31 -16.26
C LEU A 104 31.75 4.35 -15.60
N ILE A 105 31.65 4.83 -14.36
CA ILE A 105 30.37 5.00 -13.66
C ILE A 105 29.47 5.96 -14.44
N THR A 106 30.01 7.11 -14.84
CA THR A 106 29.26 8.13 -15.59
C THR A 106 28.81 7.59 -16.95
N MET A 107 29.67 6.86 -17.66
CA MET A 107 29.31 6.22 -18.92
C MET A 107 28.16 5.21 -18.75
N ILE A 108 28.18 4.39 -17.69
CA ILE A 108 27.12 3.41 -17.44
C ILE A 108 25.79 4.11 -17.07
N GLU A 109 25.84 5.17 -16.28
CA GLU A 109 24.65 5.99 -15.96
C GLU A 109 24.00 6.55 -17.23
N ASP A 110 24.80 7.12 -18.11
CA ASP A 110 24.37 7.63 -19.41
C ASP A 110 23.71 6.54 -20.27
N LEU A 111 24.30 5.33 -20.31
CA LEU A 111 23.76 4.21 -21.07
C LEU A 111 22.42 3.71 -20.50
N ILE A 112 22.30 3.67 -19.18
CA ILE A 112 21.05 3.31 -18.49
C ILE A 112 19.96 4.33 -18.85
N GLU A 113 20.28 5.62 -18.79
CA GLU A 113 19.31 6.69 -19.02
C GLU A 113 18.84 6.73 -20.49
N ARG A 114 19.77 6.65 -21.45
CA ARG A 114 19.42 6.54 -22.88
C ARG A 114 18.53 5.33 -23.16
N ARG A 115 18.77 4.20 -22.50
CA ARG A 115 17.92 3.00 -22.66
C ARG A 115 16.53 3.18 -22.04
N ARG A 116 16.41 3.93 -20.94
CA ARG A 116 15.12 4.28 -20.35
C ARG A 116 14.33 5.18 -21.29
N GLN A 117 14.94 6.24 -21.80
CA GLN A 117 14.30 7.19 -22.74
C GLN A 117 13.74 6.49 -23.98
N ARG A 118 14.53 5.63 -24.63
CA ARG A 118 14.05 4.81 -25.78
C ARG A 118 12.87 3.90 -25.43
N ARG A 119 12.81 3.37 -24.21
CA ARG A 119 11.68 2.56 -23.73
C ARG A 119 10.41 3.39 -23.49
N TYR A 120 10.55 4.66 -23.10
CA TYR A 120 9.41 5.56 -22.92
C TYR A 120 8.87 6.05 -24.27
N GLU A 121 9.74 6.35 -25.22
CA GLU A 121 9.35 6.76 -26.59
C GLU A 121 8.60 5.63 -27.33
N GLY A 122 9.03 4.37 -27.19
CA GLY A 122 8.38 3.21 -27.84
C GLY A 122 7.05 2.76 -27.21
N LYS A 123 6.60 3.37 -26.11
CA LYS A 123 5.30 3.09 -25.47
C LYS A 123 4.22 4.12 -25.80
N GLY A 124 4.56 5.14 -26.60
CA GLY A 124 3.66 6.23 -27.00
C GLY A 124 3.26 6.23 -28.47
N SER A 125 3.42 5.12 -29.20
CA SER A 125 2.94 4.93 -30.59
C SER A 125 2.01 3.75 -30.71
#